data_AF-A0A9E7GQU1-F1
#
_entry.id   AF-A0A9E7GQU1-F1
#
_cell.length_a   1.000
_cell.length_b   1.000
_cell.length_c   1.000
_cell.angle_alpha   90.00
_cell.angle_beta   90.00
_cell.angle_gamma   90.00
#
_symmetry.space_group_name_H-M   'P 1'
#
loop_
_entity.id
_entity.type
_entity.pdbx_description
1 polymer ?
#
loop_
_entity_poly.entity_id
_entity_poly.type
_entity_poly.pdbx_seq_one_letter_code
_entity_poly.pdbx_strand_id
1 'polypeptide(L)'
;MQQVVTISVPPQFPGFLQVKDPLRSLGPRKTIALAISSILSQSFWSNRRKPSSEPSDKFIKELQGDLEVVYVGQTCLSWEFLRWQYEKARELPESDPYRSHHFNQVAGEFQQFQVIIQRFVENETFQGPRLPNYIRNRCVLRNLLQVPLIREDGTREKMEDHQKGCCDITSEMMEDIMEESIRIFWEFVKADKDETPGILKGFMGSHVDLQDPSDSDLMEDIQSDLRKVVHAAPKEKKLKDIVRTGNCIVKKFKRPREDRSNQDLFFSQVDLKLVARVLRMSTITTDQLVWCHKKLSKIRLVERKIYREPSFLLFPC
;
A
#
# COMPACT_ATOMS: atom_id res chain seq x y z
N MET A 1 47.34 -31.26 -20.79
CA MET A 1 47.17 -29.83 -20.48
C MET A 1 46.45 -29.17 -21.64
N GLN A 2 45.42 -28.38 -21.31
CA GLN A 2 44.58 -27.53 -22.16
C GLN A 2 43.76 -28.23 -23.27
N GLN A 3 42.54 -28.64 -22.91
CA GLN A 3 41.43 -28.72 -23.86
C GLN A 3 40.71 -27.37 -23.89
N VAL A 4 40.60 -26.84 -25.10
CA VAL A 4 39.84 -25.65 -25.47
C VAL A 4 38.35 -25.95 -25.30
N VAL A 5 37.67 -25.21 -24.43
CA VAL A 5 36.21 -25.21 -24.37
C VAL A 5 35.72 -23.91 -24.99
N THR A 6 35.27 -24.05 -26.23
CA THR A 6 34.57 -23.05 -27.03
C THR A 6 33.21 -22.78 -26.40
N ILE A 7 32.98 -21.55 -25.91
CA ILE A 7 31.64 -21.10 -25.49
C ILE A 7 30.97 -20.46 -26.71
N SER A 8 30.00 -21.18 -27.27
CA SER A 8 29.15 -20.73 -28.37
C SER A 8 28.23 -19.59 -27.94
N VAL A 9 28.29 -18.48 -28.66
CA VAL A 9 27.33 -17.37 -28.62
C VAL A 9 26.07 -17.77 -29.41
N PRO A 10 24.85 -17.69 -28.84
CA PRO A 10 23.64 -17.75 -29.64
C PRO A 10 23.24 -16.37 -30.21
N PRO A 11 22.56 -16.34 -31.37
CA PRO A 11 22.54 -15.21 -32.28
C PRO A 11 21.56 -14.08 -31.88
N GLN A 12 21.90 -12.88 -32.35
CA GLN A 12 21.05 -11.70 -32.36
C GLN A 12 19.83 -11.90 -33.27
N PHE A 13 18.64 -11.51 -32.79
CA PHE A 13 17.48 -11.25 -33.65
C PHE A 13 17.11 -9.75 -33.56
N PRO A 14 16.84 -9.09 -34.70
CA PRO A 14 16.47 -7.69 -34.79
C PRO A 14 14.96 -7.49 -34.61
N GLY A 15 14.53 -6.34 -34.08
CA GLY A 15 13.11 -5.95 -34.11
C GLY A 15 12.70 -4.90 -33.08
N PHE A 16 13.07 -3.64 -33.34
CA PHE A 16 12.51 -2.48 -32.67
C PHE A 16 11.12 -2.14 -33.27
N LEU A 17 10.19 -1.72 -32.40
CA LEU A 17 8.97 -0.95 -32.66
C LEU A 17 7.81 -1.57 -33.47
N GLN A 18 6.79 -2.03 -32.74
CA GLN A 18 5.45 -1.43 -32.87
C GLN A 18 4.85 -1.30 -31.47
N VAL A 19 4.82 -0.07 -30.96
CA VAL A 19 3.92 0.33 -29.86
C VAL A 19 2.50 0.12 -30.38
N LYS A 20 1.94 -1.03 -30.06
CA LYS A 20 0.53 -1.30 -30.28
C LYS A 20 -0.22 -0.60 -29.15
N ASP A 21 -0.90 0.48 -29.52
CA ASP A 21 -1.82 1.27 -28.72
C ASP A 21 -2.50 0.42 -27.62
N PRO A 22 -2.22 0.66 -26.32
CA PRO A 22 -2.73 -0.15 -25.22
C PRO A 22 -4.27 -0.18 -25.16
N LEU A 23 -4.94 0.73 -25.87
CA LEU A 23 -6.39 0.90 -25.86
C LEU A 23 -7.17 -0.19 -26.63
N ARG A 24 -6.54 -0.99 -27.51
CA ARG A 24 -7.25 -1.98 -28.34
C ARG A 24 -7.40 -3.39 -27.75
N SER A 25 -6.75 -3.70 -26.62
CA SER A 25 -6.83 -5.03 -25.97
C SER A 25 -7.83 -5.10 -24.80
N LEU A 26 -8.54 -4.01 -24.49
CA LEU A 26 -9.27 -3.86 -23.22
C LEU A 26 -10.73 -4.35 -23.21
N GLY A 27 -11.28 -4.78 -24.36
CA GLY A 27 -12.72 -5.06 -24.52
C GLY A 27 -13.29 -6.05 -23.49
N PRO A 28 -12.87 -7.33 -23.47
CA PRO A 28 -13.50 -8.35 -22.62
C PRO A 28 -13.27 -8.10 -21.12
N ARG A 29 -12.09 -7.61 -20.74
CA ARG A 29 -11.70 -7.42 -19.33
C ARG A 29 -12.36 -6.19 -18.69
N LYS A 30 -12.53 -5.10 -19.44
CA LYS A 30 -13.34 -3.95 -18.98
C LYS A 30 -14.79 -4.37 -18.78
N THR A 31 -15.34 -5.20 -19.68
CA THR A 31 -16.72 -5.70 -19.55
C THR A 31 -16.91 -6.54 -18.29
N ILE A 32 -15.97 -7.44 -17.97
CA ILE A 32 -16.02 -8.26 -16.74
C ILE A 32 -15.89 -7.37 -15.50
N ALA A 33 -14.97 -6.41 -15.49
CA ALA A 33 -14.80 -5.49 -14.37
C ALA A 33 -16.02 -4.60 -14.12
N LEU A 34 -16.65 -4.12 -15.20
CA LEU A 34 -17.89 -3.35 -15.14
C LEU A 34 -19.07 -4.23 -14.72
N ALA A 35 -19.10 -5.50 -15.13
CA ALA A 35 -20.11 -6.46 -14.67
C ALA A 35 -19.95 -6.74 -13.17
N ILE A 36 -18.74 -7.04 -12.69
CA ILE A 36 -18.44 -7.22 -11.25
C ILE A 36 -18.80 -5.95 -10.49
N SER A 37 -18.35 -4.77 -10.95
CA SER A 37 -18.70 -3.49 -10.32
C SER A 37 -20.21 -3.24 -10.30
N SER A 38 -20.94 -3.58 -11.37
CA SER A 38 -22.39 -3.44 -11.45
C SER A 38 -23.10 -4.38 -10.48
N ILE A 39 -22.67 -5.63 -10.39
CA ILE A 39 -23.21 -6.63 -9.44
C ILE A 39 -22.98 -6.14 -8.00
N LEU A 40 -21.77 -5.65 -7.71
CA LEU A 40 -21.45 -5.09 -6.41
C LEU A 40 -22.33 -3.88 -6.10
N SER A 41 -22.45 -2.90 -7.01
CA SER A 41 -23.30 -1.72 -6.81
C SER A 41 -24.79 -2.06 -6.63
N GLN A 42 -25.31 -3.05 -7.35
CA GLN A 42 -26.71 -3.50 -7.23
C GLN A 42 -27.02 -4.15 -5.87
N SER A 43 -26.04 -4.80 -5.24
CA SER A 43 -26.19 -5.38 -3.90
C SER A 43 -26.31 -4.31 -2.79
N PHE A 44 -25.65 -3.15 -2.95
CA PHE A 44 -25.70 -2.05 -1.97
C PHE A 44 -27.05 -1.30 -1.97
N TRP A 45 -27.76 -1.25 -3.10
CA TRP A 45 -29.07 -0.60 -3.19
C TRP A 45 -30.27 -1.52 -2.89
N SER A 46 -30.02 -2.82 -2.77
CA SER A 46 -31.06 -3.82 -2.49
C SER A 46 -31.34 -3.94 -1.00
N ASN A 47 -31.76 -2.84 -0.36
CA ASN A 47 -32.30 -2.86 1.00
C ASN A 47 -33.83 -3.03 1.00
N ARG A 48 -34.37 -3.84 0.07
CA ARG A 48 -35.76 -4.33 0.15
C ARG A 48 -35.73 -5.72 0.75
N ARG A 49 -36.20 -5.80 2.00
CA ARG A 49 -36.50 -7.03 2.74
C ARG A 49 -37.17 -8.06 1.82
N LYS A 50 -36.39 -9.02 1.33
CA LYS A 50 -36.90 -10.22 0.66
C LYS A 50 -36.45 -11.42 1.51
N PRO A 51 -37.36 -12.19 2.11
CA PRO A 51 -36.99 -13.32 2.93
C PRO A 51 -36.82 -14.53 2.01
N SER A 52 -35.60 -14.80 1.57
CA SER A 52 -35.17 -16.12 1.08
C SER A 52 -33.69 -16.05 0.73
N SER A 53 -32.88 -16.89 1.36
CA SER A 53 -31.49 -17.14 0.98
C SER A 53 -31.45 -17.78 -0.42
N GLU A 54 -31.38 -16.95 -1.47
CA GLU A 54 -31.09 -17.45 -2.82
C GLU A 54 -29.58 -17.78 -2.94
N PRO A 55 -29.20 -18.87 -3.62
CA PRO A 55 -27.79 -19.26 -3.82
C PRO A 55 -26.90 -18.14 -4.40
N SER A 56 -27.52 -17.22 -5.16
CA SER A 56 -26.89 -16.03 -5.75
C SER A 56 -26.40 -15.02 -4.71
N ASP A 57 -27.15 -14.78 -3.63
CA ASP A 57 -26.77 -13.82 -2.59
C ASP A 57 -25.58 -14.30 -1.78
N LYS A 58 -25.49 -15.62 -1.54
CA LYS A 58 -24.34 -16.24 -0.87
C LYS A 58 -23.08 -16.08 -1.73
N PHE A 59 -23.18 -16.39 -3.03
CA PHE A 59 -22.07 -16.23 -3.97
C PHE A 59 -21.60 -14.77 -4.08
N ILE A 60 -22.52 -13.80 -4.11
CA ILE A 60 -22.16 -12.37 -4.16
C ILE A 60 -21.39 -11.94 -2.90
N LYS A 61 -21.80 -12.43 -1.73
CA LYS A 61 -21.09 -12.16 -0.46
C LYS A 61 -19.70 -12.77 -0.42
N GLU A 62 -19.55 -14.02 -0.85
CA GLU A 62 -18.24 -14.69 -0.94
C GLU A 62 -17.31 -13.92 -1.89
N LEU A 63 -17.79 -13.56 -3.09
CA LEU A 63 -17.02 -12.76 -4.03
C LEU A 63 -16.64 -11.38 -3.46
N GLN A 64 -17.52 -10.75 -2.69
CA GLN A 64 -17.20 -9.50 -1.99
C GLN A 64 -16.07 -9.66 -0.99
N GLY A 65 -16.10 -10.75 -0.20
CA GLY A 65 -15.03 -11.11 0.72
C GLY A 65 -13.70 -11.32 0.00
N ASP A 66 -13.69 -12.10 -1.09
CA ASP A 66 -12.48 -12.35 -1.89
C ASP A 66 -11.88 -11.06 -2.46
N LEU A 67 -12.73 -10.17 -2.99
CA LEU A 67 -12.28 -8.88 -3.53
C LEU A 67 -11.78 -7.95 -2.42
N GLU A 68 -12.37 -8.02 -1.24
CA GLU A 68 -11.91 -7.31 -0.05
C GLU A 68 -10.52 -7.80 0.38
N VAL A 69 -10.28 -9.11 0.41
CA VAL A 69 -8.97 -9.71 0.69
C VAL A 69 -7.92 -9.18 -0.31
N VAL A 70 -8.23 -9.15 -1.61
CA VAL A 70 -7.32 -8.61 -2.63
C VAL A 70 -7.01 -7.12 -2.37
N TYR A 71 -8.02 -6.32 -2.05
CA TYR A 71 -7.84 -4.89 -1.77
C TYR A 71 -7.00 -4.64 -0.51
N VAL A 72 -7.36 -5.27 0.60
CA VAL A 72 -6.68 -5.10 1.90
C VAL A 72 -5.28 -5.67 1.83
N GLY A 73 -5.12 -6.86 1.22
CA GLY A 73 -3.83 -7.49 1.01
C GLY A 73 -2.90 -6.65 0.16
N GLN A 74 -3.37 -6.13 -0.98
CA GLN A 74 -2.58 -5.19 -1.78
C GLN A 74 -2.18 -3.96 -0.97
N THR A 75 -3.10 -3.38 -0.19
CA THR A 75 -2.81 -2.21 0.64
C THR A 75 -1.72 -2.50 1.67
N CYS A 76 -1.81 -3.63 2.38
CA CYS A 76 -0.82 -4.05 3.37
C CYS A 76 0.55 -4.35 2.73
N LEU A 77 0.58 -5.06 1.61
CA LEU A 77 1.83 -5.36 0.89
C LEU A 77 2.50 -4.11 0.34
N SER A 78 1.71 -3.15 -0.16
CA SER A 78 2.22 -1.86 -0.64
C SER A 78 2.90 -1.11 0.48
N TRP A 79 2.32 -1.13 1.68
CA TRP A 79 2.91 -0.51 2.85
C TRP A 79 4.25 -1.15 3.23
N GLU A 80 4.30 -2.48 3.33
CA GLU A 80 5.54 -3.20 3.65
C GLU A 80 6.64 -2.89 2.67
N PHE A 81 6.32 -2.91 1.37
CA PHE A 81 7.30 -2.71 0.32
C PHE A 81 7.77 -1.26 0.25
N LEU A 82 6.86 -0.29 0.41
CA LEU A 82 7.22 1.13 0.44
C LEU A 82 8.13 1.46 1.63
N ARG A 83 7.79 0.97 2.83
CA ARG A 83 8.60 1.16 4.03
C ARG A 83 9.97 0.50 3.88
N TRP A 84 10.02 -0.76 3.42
CA TRP A 84 11.27 -1.49 3.24
C TRP A 84 12.20 -0.79 2.25
N GLN A 85 11.68 -0.37 1.10
CA GLN A 85 12.47 0.35 0.12
C GLN A 85 12.94 1.71 0.65
N TYR A 86 12.13 2.41 1.45
CA TYR A 86 12.54 3.66 2.06
C TYR A 86 13.71 3.46 3.02
N GLU A 87 13.64 2.43 3.88
CA GLU A 87 14.76 2.08 4.76
C GLU A 87 16.04 1.78 3.96
N LYS A 88 15.92 1.09 2.81
CA LYS A 88 17.04 0.86 1.90
C LYS A 88 17.53 2.13 1.21
N ALA A 89 16.65 3.02 0.80
CA ALA A 89 17.00 4.27 0.13
C ALA A 89 17.80 5.20 1.03
N ARG A 90 17.53 5.20 2.34
CA ARG A 90 18.29 5.97 3.33
C ARG A 90 19.73 5.52 3.49
N GLU A 91 20.02 4.27 3.16
CA GLU A 91 21.39 3.72 3.18
C GLU A 91 22.18 4.09 1.90
N LEU A 92 21.50 4.53 0.82
CA LEU A 92 22.14 4.83 -0.47
C LEU A 92 23.14 6.00 -0.41
N PRO A 93 22.87 7.15 0.23
CA PRO A 93 23.81 8.26 0.29
C PRO A 93 25.14 7.90 0.96
N GLU A 94 25.13 6.97 1.91
CA GLU A 94 26.34 6.48 2.58
C GLU A 94 27.20 5.60 1.66
N SER A 95 26.56 4.93 0.69
CA SER A 95 27.22 4.03 -0.27
C SER A 95 27.76 4.70 -1.54
N ASP A 96 27.33 5.94 -1.85
CA ASP A 96 27.73 6.69 -3.05
C ASP A 96 28.20 8.12 -2.71
N PRO A 97 29.41 8.25 -2.13
CA PRO A 97 29.96 9.56 -1.75
C PRO A 97 30.23 10.47 -2.95
N TYR A 98 30.26 9.92 -4.17
CA TYR A 98 30.54 10.66 -5.40
C TYR A 98 29.28 11.07 -6.18
N ARG A 99 28.07 10.74 -5.68
CA ARG A 99 26.78 11.01 -6.35
C ARG A 99 26.77 10.53 -7.82
N SER A 100 27.31 9.35 -8.04
CA SER A 100 27.47 8.74 -9.36
C SER A 100 26.24 7.96 -9.84
N HIS A 101 25.33 7.64 -8.90
CA HIS A 101 24.07 6.95 -9.19
C HIS A 101 22.94 7.95 -9.48
N HIS A 102 22.18 7.64 -10.53
CA HIS A 102 21.03 8.43 -10.97
C HIS A 102 19.76 7.57 -10.96
N PHE A 103 18.63 8.21 -10.63
CA PHE A 103 17.36 7.54 -10.39
C PHE A 103 16.20 8.19 -11.17
N ASN A 104 16.47 8.79 -12.34
CA ASN A 104 15.50 9.57 -13.10
C ASN A 104 14.29 8.71 -13.53
N GLN A 105 14.54 7.48 -14.00
CA GLN A 105 13.48 6.59 -14.45
C GLN A 105 12.53 6.24 -13.29
N VAL A 106 13.10 5.75 -12.19
CA VAL A 106 12.31 5.31 -11.04
C VAL A 106 11.65 6.49 -10.31
N ALA A 107 12.27 7.67 -10.32
CA ALA A 107 11.64 8.90 -9.84
C ALA A 107 10.34 9.22 -10.61
N GLY A 108 10.36 9.07 -11.94
CA GLY A 108 9.16 9.20 -12.77
C GLY A 108 8.09 8.16 -12.44
N GLU A 109 8.49 6.91 -12.16
CA GLU A 109 7.56 5.86 -11.73
C GLU A 109 6.92 6.18 -10.36
N PHE A 110 7.69 6.70 -9.40
CA PHE A 110 7.17 7.14 -8.11
C PHE A 110 6.23 8.33 -8.24
N GLN A 111 6.53 9.31 -9.10
CA GLN A 111 5.60 10.41 -9.39
C GLN A 111 4.28 9.87 -9.96
N GLN A 112 4.34 8.87 -10.86
CA GLN A 112 3.13 8.24 -11.37
C GLN A 112 2.35 7.51 -10.27
N PHE A 113 3.03 6.77 -9.39
CA PHE A 113 2.43 6.11 -8.22
C PHE A 113 1.70 7.12 -7.33
N GLN A 114 2.36 8.24 -7.01
CA GLN A 114 1.80 9.34 -6.22
C GLN A 114 0.52 9.90 -6.84
N VAL A 115 0.55 10.24 -8.13
CA VAL A 115 -0.60 10.79 -8.87
C VAL A 115 -1.76 9.80 -8.91
N ILE A 116 -1.49 8.51 -9.14
CA ILE A 116 -2.52 7.48 -9.20
C ILE A 116 -3.25 7.36 -7.85
N ILE A 117 -2.52 7.35 -6.74
CA ILE A 117 -3.12 7.26 -5.40
C ILE A 117 -3.90 8.52 -5.03
N GLN A 118 -3.31 9.70 -5.24
CA GLN A 118 -3.99 10.98 -4.96
C GLN A 118 -5.29 11.08 -5.74
N ARG A 119 -5.24 10.81 -7.05
CA ARG A 119 -6.41 10.83 -7.92
C ARG A 119 -7.47 9.83 -7.48
N PHE A 120 -7.08 8.65 -6.99
CA PHE A 120 -8.03 7.68 -6.45
C PHE A 120 -8.78 8.25 -5.25
N VAL A 121 -8.06 8.83 -4.28
CA VAL A 121 -8.62 9.41 -3.06
C VAL A 121 -9.49 10.64 -3.36
N GLU A 122 -9.03 11.54 -4.23
CA GLU A 122 -9.76 12.76 -4.61
C GLU A 122 -11.09 12.47 -5.31
N ASN A 123 -11.13 11.42 -6.14
CA ASN A 123 -12.35 11.05 -6.86
C ASN A 123 -13.31 10.18 -6.04
N GLU A 124 -12.87 9.64 -4.89
CA GLU A 124 -13.62 8.66 -4.12
C GLU A 124 -15.02 9.16 -3.73
N THR A 125 -15.15 10.42 -3.30
CA THR A 125 -16.42 11.02 -2.89
C THR A 125 -17.48 11.05 -4.00
N PHE A 126 -17.06 10.94 -5.26
CA PHE A 126 -17.95 10.98 -6.43
C PHE A 126 -18.19 9.60 -7.05
N GLN A 127 -17.47 8.56 -6.60
CA GLN A 127 -17.37 7.27 -7.30
C GLN A 127 -18.06 6.10 -6.57
N GLY A 128 -18.72 6.37 -5.43
CA GLY A 128 -19.44 5.38 -4.63
C GLY A 128 -18.55 4.66 -3.62
N PRO A 129 -18.95 3.46 -3.14
CA PRO A 129 -18.19 2.71 -2.15
C PRO A 129 -16.77 2.37 -2.62
N ARG A 130 -15.81 2.39 -1.68
CA ARG A 130 -14.37 2.29 -1.96
C ARG A 130 -13.97 0.99 -2.66
N LEU A 131 -14.46 -0.16 -2.20
CA LEU A 131 -14.08 -1.47 -2.74
C LEU A 131 -14.50 -1.65 -4.22
N PRO A 132 -15.77 -1.46 -4.62
CA PRO A 132 -16.15 -1.47 -6.04
C PRO A 132 -15.36 -0.47 -6.87
N ASN A 133 -15.12 0.74 -6.33
CA ASN A 133 -14.33 1.75 -7.01
C ASN A 133 -12.88 1.29 -7.22
N TYR A 134 -12.25 0.66 -6.22
CA TYR A 134 -10.91 0.09 -6.31
C TYR A 134 -10.83 -0.97 -7.41
N ILE A 135 -11.75 -1.94 -7.43
CA ILE A 135 -11.76 -3.02 -8.43
C ILE A 135 -11.88 -2.46 -9.85
N ARG A 136 -12.81 -1.53 -10.06
CA ARG A 136 -12.98 -0.84 -11.36
C ARG A 136 -11.71 -0.09 -11.76
N ASN A 137 -11.09 0.64 -10.83
CA ASN A 137 -9.86 1.39 -11.12
C ASN A 137 -8.71 0.45 -11.43
N ARG A 138 -8.50 -0.65 -10.70
CA ARG A 138 -7.42 -1.62 -10.98
C ARG A 138 -7.48 -2.23 -12.38
N CYS A 139 -8.66 -2.31 -12.98
CA CYS A 139 -8.81 -2.80 -14.36
C CYS A 139 -8.33 -1.79 -15.42
N VAL A 140 -8.34 -0.50 -15.10
CA VAL A 140 -7.88 0.59 -15.98
C VAL A 140 -6.45 1.01 -15.63
N LEU A 141 -6.20 1.24 -14.34
CA LEU A 141 -4.95 1.64 -13.71
C LEU A 141 -4.34 0.43 -13.00
N ARG A 142 -3.72 -0.46 -13.78
CA ARG A 142 -3.17 -1.73 -13.25
C ARG A 142 -2.13 -1.55 -12.16
N ASN A 143 -1.46 -0.39 -12.14
CA ASN A 143 -0.42 -0.05 -11.18
C ASN A 143 -0.97 0.64 -9.92
N LEU A 144 -2.30 0.70 -9.72
CA LEU A 144 -2.89 1.26 -8.49
C LEU A 144 -2.41 0.47 -7.27
N LEU A 145 -1.77 1.17 -6.33
CA LEU A 145 -1.05 0.62 -5.17
C LEU A 145 0.15 -0.27 -5.54
N GLN A 146 0.67 -0.25 -6.77
CA GLN A 146 1.91 -0.96 -7.09
C GLN A 146 3.09 -0.03 -6.85
N VAL A 147 3.85 -0.27 -5.78
CA VAL A 147 5.03 0.53 -5.44
C VAL A 147 6.15 0.23 -6.45
N PRO A 148 6.73 1.25 -7.11
CA PRO A 148 7.89 1.08 -7.99
C PRO A 148 9.10 0.51 -7.25
N LEU A 149 9.97 -0.23 -7.93
CA LEU A 149 11.20 -0.77 -7.34
C LEU A 149 12.37 0.17 -7.65
N ILE A 150 13.06 0.66 -6.61
CA ILE A 150 14.29 1.44 -6.72
C ILE A 150 15.34 0.65 -7.49
N ARG A 151 15.80 1.25 -8.58
CA ARG A 151 16.85 0.76 -9.46
C ARG A 151 17.61 1.98 -10.00
N GLU A 152 18.91 1.83 -10.15
CA GLU A 152 19.75 2.85 -10.81
C GLU A 152 19.47 2.86 -12.32
N ASP A 153 19.52 4.05 -12.91
CA ASP A 153 19.44 4.25 -14.36
C ASP A 153 20.61 3.54 -15.07
N GLY A 154 20.31 2.78 -16.12
CA GLY A 154 21.33 2.04 -16.87
C GLY A 154 22.24 2.96 -17.68
N THR A 155 23.51 2.55 -17.90
CA THR A 155 24.49 3.30 -18.72
C THR A 155 24.03 3.61 -20.15
N ARG A 156 23.03 2.88 -20.68
CA ARG A 156 22.45 3.13 -22.02
C ARG A 156 21.44 4.28 -22.03
N GLU A 157 20.70 4.52 -20.94
CA GLU A 157 19.78 5.67 -20.82
C GLU A 157 20.54 6.98 -20.61
N LYS A 158 21.76 6.91 -20.05
CA LYS A 158 22.66 8.06 -19.94
C LYS A 158 22.84 8.74 -21.30
N MET A 159 23.14 8.01 -22.38
CA MET A 159 23.43 8.63 -23.69
C MET A 159 22.25 9.33 -24.38
N GLU A 160 21.00 8.95 -24.09
CA GLU A 160 19.83 9.57 -24.71
C GLU A 160 19.39 10.86 -24.00
N ASP A 161 19.64 10.99 -22.70
CA ASP A 161 19.18 12.14 -21.90
C ASP A 161 20.21 13.28 -21.80
N HIS A 162 21.47 13.09 -22.20
CA HIS A 162 22.49 14.18 -22.21
C HIS A 162 22.16 15.33 -23.18
N GLN A 163 21.13 15.19 -24.03
CA GLN A 163 20.66 16.22 -24.95
C GLN A 163 19.51 17.06 -24.37
N LYS A 164 18.99 16.70 -23.20
CA LYS A 164 17.91 17.40 -22.51
C LYS A 164 18.46 17.78 -21.14
N GLY A 165 18.44 19.06 -20.77
CA GLY A 165 18.90 19.53 -19.47
C GLY A 165 18.03 19.04 -18.30
N CYS A 166 18.00 17.72 -18.09
CA CYS A 166 17.31 17.06 -17.00
C CYS A 166 18.16 17.22 -15.73
N CYS A 167 17.52 17.59 -14.62
CA CYS A 167 18.19 17.58 -13.32
C CYS A 167 18.34 16.12 -12.90
N ASP A 168 19.57 15.63 -12.86
CA ASP A 168 19.89 14.29 -12.40
C ASP A 168 19.32 14.02 -11.00
N ILE A 169 18.38 13.08 -10.89
CA ILE A 169 17.83 12.68 -9.60
C ILE A 169 18.89 11.91 -8.80
N THR A 170 19.40 12.56 -7.75
CA THR A 170 20.36 11.98 -6.80
C THR A 170 19.69 11.07 -5.76
N SER A 171 20.48 10.28 -5.02
CA SER A 171 19.99 9.46 -3.91
C SER A 171 19.25 10.26 -2.83
N GLU A 172 19.71 11.47 -2.49
CA GLU A 172 19.05 12.37 -1.53
C GLU A 172 17.67 12.84 -2.05
N MET A 173 17.58 13.16 -3.33
CA MET A 173 16.31 13.54 -3.96
C MET A 173 15.37 12.33 -4.05
N MET A 174 15.93 11.13 -4.25
CA MET A 174 15.16 9.89 -4.24
C MET A 174 14.55 9.62 -2.86
N GLU A 175 15.30 9.81 -1.78
CA GLU A 175 14.78 9.75 -0.40
C GLU A 175 13.58 10.69 -0.24
N ASP A 176 13.69 11.96 -0.69
CA ASP A 176 12.62 12.94 -0.60
C ASP A 176 11.35 12.52 -1.38
N ILE A 177 11.52 11.95 -2.57
CA ILE A 177 10.42 11.41 -3.38
C ILE A 177 9.72 10.25 -2.64
N MET A 178 10.48 9.39 -1.96
CA MET A 178 9.92 8.29 -1.20
C MET A 178 9.13 8.74 0.03
N GLU A 179 9.64 9.75 0.75
CA GLU A 179 8.93 10.32 1.89
C GLU A 179 7.58 10.92 1.48
N GLU A 180 7.56 11.61 0.34
CA GLU A 180 6.32 12.11 -0.24
C GLU A 180 5.37 10.98 -0.63
N SER A 181 5.90 9.90 -1.18
CA SER A 181 5.12 8.70 -1.51
C SER A 181 4.51 8.04 -0.26
N ILE A 182 5.26 7.99 0.84
CA ILE A 182 4.80 7.52 2.17
C ILE A 182 3.69 8.43 2.70
N ARG A 183 3.85 9.76 2.58
CA ARG A 183 2.85 10.74 3.02
C ARG A 183 1.53 10.57 2.24
N ILE A 184 1.61 10.41 0.93
CA ILE A 184 0.45 10.20 0.07
C ILE A 184 -0.23 8.86 0.39
N PHE A 185 0.55 7.80 0.58
CA PHE A 185 0.03 6.51 1.00
C PHE A 185 -0.68 6.59 2.36
N TRP A 186 -0.14 7.35 3.31
CA TRP A 186 -0.81 7.59 4.59
C TRP A 186 -2.17 8.28 4.41
N GLU A 187 -2.27 9.31 3.57
CA GLU A 187 -3.56 9.96 3.30
C GLU A 187 -4.55 8.99 2.62
N PHE A 188 -4.06 8.08 1.77
CA PHE A 188 -4.88 6.99 1.24
C PHE A 188 -5.42 6.07 2.33
N VAL A 189 -4.56 5.55 3.23
CA VAL A 189 -4.98 4.67 4.34
C VAL A 189 -5.95 5.39 5.28
N LYS A 190 -5.71 6.67 5.54
CA LYS A 190 -6.55 7.51 6.40
C LYS A 190 -7.90 7.86 5.77
N ALA A 191 -7.95 7.94 4.45
CA ALA A 191 -9.19 8.15 3.69
C ALA A 191 -10.06 6.89 3.65
N ASP A 192 -9.49 5.71 3.92
CA ASP A 192 -10.24 4.46 4.11
C ASP A 192 -11.02 4.50 5.43
N LYS A 193 -12.07 5.32 5.41
CA LYS A 193 -13.00 5.52 6.50
C LYS A 193 -14.05 4.42 6.44
N ASP A 194 -14.43 3.93 7.60
CA ASP A 194 -15.70 3.23 7.73
C ASP A 194 -16.83 4.17 7.28
N GLU A 195 -17.89 3.62 6.68
CA GLU A 195 -19.17 4.32 6.55
C GLU A 195 -19.81 4.69 7.92
N THR A 196 -19.13 4.39 9.04
CA THR A 196 -19.54 4.83 10.39
C THR A 196 -18.71 6.03 10.87
N PRO A 197 -19.30 7.24 10.86
CA PRO A 197 -18.64 8.40 11.45
C PRO A 197 -18.71 8.36 12.98
N GLY A 198 -17.62 8.79 13.63
CA GLY A 198 -17.66 9.38 14.96
C GLY A 198 -17.04 8.56 16.08
N ILE A 199 -15.71 8.63 16.20
CA ILE A 199 -14.88 8.64 17.42
C ILE A 199 -14.96 7.47 18.42
N LEU A 200 -16.09 6.79 18.62
CA LEU A 200 -16.31 5.64 19.53
C LEU A 200 -17.79 5.24 19.37
N LYS A 201 -18.17 4.42 18.39
CA LYS A 201 -19.55 3.91 18.31
C LYS A 201 -19.63 2.44 18.73
N GLY A 202 -19.17 2.12 19.93
CA GLY A 202 -19.62 1.04 20.83
C GLY A 202 -19.93 -0.38 20.32
N PHE A 203 -19.75 -0.73 19.05
CA PHE A 203 -20.41 -1.88 18.45
C PHE A 203 -19.54 -2.40 17.31
N MET A 204 -18.92 -3.55 17.55
CA MET A 204 -18.46 -4.51 16.54
C MET A 204 -19.69 -5.06 15.79
N GLY A 205 -20.42 -4.17 15.13
CA GLY A 205 -21.81 -4.35 14.70
C GLY A 205 -21.99 -4.76 13.25
N SER A 206 -20.92 -5.19 12.58
CA SER A 206 -21.01 -6.14 11.46
C SER A 206 -20.27 -7.39 11.90
N HIS A 207 -20.97 -8.51 11.99
CA HIS A 207 -20.40 -9.81 12.35
C HIS A 207 -19.23 -10.12 11.40
N VAL A 208 -17.99 -9.96 11.86
CA VAL A 208 -16.81 -10.45 11.14
C VAL A 208 -16.91 -11.96 11.18
N ASP A 209 -16.95 -12.59 10.02
CA ASP A 209 -17.02 -14.03 9.92
C ASP A 209 -15.61 -14.61 10.13
N LEU A 210 -15.41 -15.28 11.27
CA LEU A 210 -14.16 -16.02 11.49
C LEU A 210 -14.20 -17.28 10.64
N GLN A 211 -13.17 -17.50 9.83
CA GLN A 211 -13.08 -18.73 9.05
C GLN A 211 -12.98 -19.96 9.96
N ASP A 212 -12.22 -19.86 11.06
CA ASP A 212 -12.20 -20.83 12.15
C ASP A 212 -12.86 -20.23 13.40
N PRO A 213 -14.01 -20.77 13.85
CA PRO A 213 -14.67 -20.29 15.08
C PRO A 213 -13.81 -20.38 16.34
N SER A 214 -12.77 -21.25 16.33
CA SER A 214 -11.83 -21.41 17.44
C SER A 214 -10.93 -20.18 17.64
N ASP A 215 -10.84 -19.29 16.65
CA ASP A 215 -10.02 -18.09 16.70
C ASP A 215 -10.68 -16.92 17.46
N SER A 216 -11.87 -17.12 18.04
CA SER A 216 -12.59 -16.07 18.77
C SER A 216 -11.76 -15.43 19.89
N ASP A 217 -11.10 -16.26 20.70
CA ASP A 217 -10.26 -15.79 21.80
C ASP A 217 -9.05 -14.97 21.27
N LEU A 218 -8.41 -15.47 20.20
CA LEU A 218 -7.30 -14.79 19.54
C LEU A 218 -7.73 -13.42 18.97
N MET A 219 -8.92 -13.35 18.37
CA MET A 219 -9.49 -12.12 17.84
C MET A 219 -9.74 -11.09 18.95
N GLU A 220 -10.32 -11.52 20.08
CA GLU A 220 -10.55 -10.65 21.24
C GLU A 220 -9.23 -10.11 21.84
N ASP A 221 -8.22 -10.97 21.95
CA ASP A 221 -6.88 -10.61 22.42
C ASP A 221 -6.23 -9.57 21.51
N ILE A 222 -6.23 -9.80 20.19
CA ILE A 222 -5.66 -8.87 19.21
C ILE A 222 -6.38 -7.51 19.26
N GLN A 223 -7.71 -7.51 19.40
CA GLN A 223 -8.47 -6.26 19.54
C GLN A 223 -8.17 -5.55 20.84
N SER A 224 -8.00 -6.29 21.94
CA SER A 224 -7.58 -5.75 23.23
C SER A 224 -6.22 -5.07 23.12
N ASP A 225 -5.26 -5.72 22.48
CA ASP A 225 -3.92 -5.18 22.27
C ASP A 225 -3.92 -3.98 21.32
N LEU A 226 -4.67 -4.04 20.23
CA LEU A 226 -4.87 -2.89 19.35
C LEU A 226 -5.44 -1.69 20.13
N ARG A 227 -6.46 -1.90 20.96
CA ARG A 227 -7.04 -0.84 21.81
C ARG A 227 -5.99 -0.27 22.78
N LYS A 228 -5.26 -1.13 23.49
CA LYS A 228 -4.20 -0.70 24.42
C LYS A 228 -3.16 0.17 23.70
N VAL A 229 -2.67 -0.29 22.54
CA VAL A 229 -1.65 0.43 21.77
C VAL A 229 -2.20 1.74 21.21
N VAL A 230 -3.42 1.76 20.66
CA VAL A 230 -4.06 2.97 20.13
C VAL A 230 -4.32 4.01 21.24
N HIS A 231 -4.76 3.59 22.42
CA HIS A 231 -5.00 4.49 23.56
C HIS A 231 -3.71 5.07 24.14
N ALA A 232 -2.64 4.29 24.18
CA ALA A 232 -1.34 4.72 24.67
C ALA A 232 -0.53 5.50 23.62
N ALA A 233 -0.78 5.28 22.33
CA ALA A 233 -0.12 5.97 21.24
C ALA A 233 -0.50 7.47 21.21
N PRO A 234 0.45 8.36 20.90
CA PRO A 234 0.14 9.77 20.67
C PRO A 234 -0.92 9.94 19.58
N LYS A 235 -1.95 10.76 19.89
CA LYS A 235 -3.13 10.94 19.02
C LYS A 235 -2.76 11.49 17.64
N GLU A 236 -3.66 11.27 16.68
CA GLU A 236 -3.59 11.79 15.30
C GLU A 236 -3.32 13.31 15.22
N LYS A 237 -3.66 14.10 16.25
CA LYS A 237 -3.31 15.53 16.31
C LYS A 237 -1.79 15.75 16.25
N LYS A 238 -1.00 14.95 16.97
CA LYS A 238 0.47 15.01 16.94
C LYS A 238 1.00 14.62 15.56
N LEU A 239 0.34 13.66 14.90
CA LEU A 239 0.67 13.28 13.53
C LEU A 239 0.32 14.38 12.52
N LYS A 240 -0.82 15.05 12.68
CA LYS A 240 -1.18 16.22 11.86
C LYS A 240 -0.14 17.33 12.03
N ASP A 241 0.42 17.53 13.21
CA ASP A 241 1.50 18.51 13.41
C ASP A 241 2.80 18.09 12.71
N ILE A 242 3.08 16.77 12.63
CA ILE A 242 4.18 16.21 11.84
C ILE A 242 3.93 16.43 10.33
N VAL A 243 2.72 16.12 9.85
CA VAL A 243 2.35 16.10 8.42
C VAL A 243 2.00 17.48 7.83
N ARG A 244 1.36 18.39 8.60
CA ARG A 244 0.90 19.72 8.15
C ARG A 244 2.05 20.65 7.81
N THR A 245 3.24 20.36 8.31
CA THR A 245 4.46 21.07 7.91
C THR A 245 4.96 20.43 6.60
N GLY A 246 4.19 20.52 5.52
CA GLY A 246 4.40 19.78 4.26
C GLY A 246 5.80 19.95 3.64
N ASN A 247 6.51 21.04 3.94
CA ASN A 247 7.89 21.29 3.51
C ASN A 247 8.96 20.80 4.52
N CYS A 248 8.56 20.07 5.56
CA CYS A 248 9.39 19.69 6.71
C CYS A 248 9.37 18.20 7.04
N ILE A 249 8.58 17.35 6.37
CA ILE A 249 8.74 15.89 6.54
C ILE A 249 10.17 15.51 6.08
N VAL A 250 10.53 15.97 4.87
CA VAL A 250 11.89 16.00 4.29
C VAL A 250 12.97 16.58 5.20
N LYS A 251 12.67 17.60 6.00
CA LYS A 251 13.66 18.22 6.91
C LYS A 251 13.71 17.58 8.30
N LYS A 252 12.63 16.91 8.73
CA LYS A 252 12.52 16.27 10.04
C LYS A 252 13.10 14.86 9.98
N PHE A 253 12.81 14.10 8.91
CA PHE A 253 13.38 12.77 8.59
C PHE A 253 14.91 12.76 8.35
N LYS A 254 15.54 13.94 8.33
CA LYS A 254 16.99 14.17 8.18
C LYS A 254 17.74 14.52 9.48
N ARG A 255 17.11 14.55 10.67
CA ARG A 255 17.77 14.95 11.95
C ARG A 255 18.07 13.75 12.89
N PRO A 256 19.33 13.43 13.27
CA PRO A 256 19.69 12.09 13.78
C PRO A 256 19.00 11.52 15.04
N ARG A 257 18.45 12.31 15.97
CA ARG A 257 17.99 11.80 17.30
C ARG A 257 16.49 11.94 17.61
N GLU A 258 15.87 13.08 17.29
CA GLU A 258 14.41 13.26 17.49
C GLU A 258 13.59 12.57 16.41
N ASP A 259 14.25 12.17 15.34
CA ASP A 259 13.61 11.75 14.12
C ASP A 259 13.20 10.27 14.09
N ARG A 260 14.05 9.35 14.57
CA ARG A 260 13.67 7.94 14.68
C ARG A 260 12.39 7.74 15.49
N SER A 261 12.21 8.49 16.57
CA SER A 261 10.99 8.39 17.37
C SER A 261 9.76 8.94 16.64
N ASN A 262 9.91 9.97 15.81
CA ASN A 262 8.82 10.50 14.98
C ASN A 262 8.50 9.58 13.79
N GLN A 263 9.52 8.97 13.19
CA GLN A 263 9.39 7.93 12.14
C GLN A 263 8.68 6.71 12.69
N ASP A 264 9.15 6.16 13.82
CA ASP A 264 8.53 5.01 14.48
C ASP A 264 7.08 5.32 14.84
N LEU A 265 6.81 6.51 15.39
CA LEU A 265 5.45 6.96 15.66
C LEU A 265 4.59 7.00 14.39
N PHE A 266 5.08 7.65 13.31
CA PHE A 266 4.35 7.76 12.06
C PHE A 266 4.07 6.37 11.48
N PHE A 267 5.09 5.52 11.40
CA PHE A 267 4.96 4.21 10.80
C PHE A 267 4.08 3.26 11.63
N SER A 268 4.17 3.33 12.96
CA SER A 268 3.25 2.61 13.84
C SER A 268 1.80 3.06 13.66
N GLN A 269 1.54 4.35 13.38
CA GLN A 269 0.17 4.80 13.08
C GLN A 269 -0.37 4.18 11.78
N VAL A 270 0.47 4.04 10.76
CA VAL A 270 0.09 3.34 9.52
C VAL A 270 -0.20 1.86 9.82
N ASP A 271 0.69 1.17 10.54
CA ASP A 271 0.49 -0.22 10.95
C ASP A 271 -0.81 -0.42 11.72
N LEU A 272 -1.10 0.44 12.70
CA LEU A 272 -2.31 0.36 13.52
C LEU A 272 -3.58 0.55 12.67
N LYS A 273 -3.57 1.47 11.69
CA LYS A 273 -4.70 1.64 10.77
C LYS A 273 -4.90 0.43 9.85
N LEU A 274 -3.80 -0.17 9.37
CA LEU A 274 -3.86 -1.36 8.53
C LEU A 274 -4.36 -2.58 9.32
N VAL A 275 -3.82 -2.85 10.51
CA VAL A 275 -4.33 -3.90 11.41
C VAL A 275 -5.79 -3.67 11.71
N ALA A 276 -6.18 -2.44 12.07
CA ALA A 276 -7.59 -2.13 12.29
C ALA A 276 -8.45 -2.39 11.05
N ARG A 277 -7.93 -2.16 9.83
CA ARG A 277 -8.66 -2.42 8.57
C ARG A 277 -8.80 -3.91 8.29
N VAL A 278 -7.77 -4.72 8.57
CA VAL A 278 -7.80 -6.18 8.43
C VAL A 278 -8.84 -6.78 9.38
N LEU A 279 -8.85 -6.35 10.65
CA LEU A 279 -9.82 -6.83 11.64
C LEU A 279 -11.28 -6.41 11.35
N ARG A 280 -11.50 -5.54 10.35
CA ARG A 280 -12.84 -5.12 9.88
C ARG A 280 -13.25 -5.79 8.57
N MET A 281 -12.44 -6.71 8.05
CA MET A 281 -12.82 -7.49 6.88
C MET A 281 -14.08 -8.33 7.17
N SER A 282 -14.87 -8.57 6.15
CA SER A 282 -16.09 -9.38 6.22
C SER A 282 -15.82 -10.83 6.65
N THR A 283 -14.70 -11.40 6.19
CA THR A 283 -14.19 -12.71 6.60
C THR A 283 -12.70 -12.59 6.90
N ILE A 284 -12.24 -13.24 7.97
CA ILE A 284 -10.83 -13.23 8.38
C ILE A 284 -10.32 -14.64 8.66
N THR A 285 -9.10 -14.92 8.22
CA THR A 285 -8.44 -16.22 8.40
C THR A 285 -7.51 -16.22 9.61
N THR A 286 -7.16 -17.41 10.12
CA THR A 286 -6.20 -17.58 11.22
C THR A 286 -4.85 -16.94 10.88
N ASP A 287 -4.35 -17.12 9.65
CA ASP A 287 -3.08 -16.53 9.23
C ASP A 287 -3.12 -15.00 9.25
N GLN A 288 -4.25 -14.39 8.88
CA GLN A 288 -4.44 -12.94 8.93
C GLN A 288 -4.50 -12.43 10.38
N LEU A 289 -5.12 -13.18 11.29
CA LEU A 289 -5.08 -12.88 12.73
C LEU A 289 -3.65 -12.99 13.29
N VAL A 290 -2.93 -14.06 12.96
CA VAL A 290 -1.52 -14.23 13.33
C VAL A 290 -0.67 -13.10 12.77
N TRP A 291 -0.93 -12.64 11.54
CA TRP A 291 -0.28 -11.48 10.96
C TRP A 291 -0.56 -10.22 11.78
N CYS A 292 -1.81 -9.95 12.16
CA CYS A 292 -2.19 -8.82 13.02
C CYS A 292 -1.46 -8.87 14.36
N HIS A 293 -1.47 -10.01 15.03
CA HIS A 293 -0.76 -10.21 16.30
C HIS A 293 0.74 -9.96 16.16
N LYS A 294 1.38 -10.55 15.15
CA LYS A 294 2.81 -10.32 14.84
C LYS A 294 3.08 -8.84 14.58
N LYS A 295 2.21 -8.16 13.83
CA LYS A 295 2.36 -6.74 13.50
C LYS A 295 2.32 -5.86 14.75
N LEU A 296 1.36 -6.10 15.64
CA LEU A 296 1.22 -5.35 16.90
C LEU A 296 2.37 -5.63 17.87
N SER A 297 2.87 -6.88 17.94
CA SER A 297 3.99 -7.25 18.81
C SER A 297 5.29 -6.49 18.51
N LYS A 298 5.42 -5.94 17.28
CA LYS A 298 6.57 -5.14 16.85
C LYS A 298 6.52 -3.69 17.31
N ILE A 299 5.42 -3.26 17.93
CA ILE A 299 5.22 -1.91 18.44
C ILE A 299 5.37 -1.95 19.96
N ARG A 300 6.47 -1.41 20.48
CA ARG A 300 6.76 -1.32 21.90
C ARG A 300 6.48 0.09 22.42
N LEU A 301 5.82 0.17 23.57
CA LEU A 301 5.54 1.42 24.27
C LEU A 301 6.41 1.51 25.51
N VAL A 302 7.37 2.43 25.51
CA VAL A 302 8.27 2.67 26.65
C VAL A 302 8.19 4.15 27.00
N GLU A 303 7.79 4.49 28.23
CA GLU A 303 7.74 5.88 28.73
C GLU A 303 6.97 6.86 27.82
N ARG A 304 5.83 6.42 27.26
CA ARG A 304 5.01 7.17 26.28
C ARG A 304 5.70 7.46 24.93
N LYS A 305 6.85 6.84 24.67
CA LYS A 305 7.49 6.80 23.36
C LYS A 305 7.17 5.48 22.67
N ILE A 306 6.94 5.58 21.36
CA ILE A 306 6.75 4.41 20.51
C ILE A 306 8.10 4.02 19.95
N TYR A 307 8.42 2.74 20.06
CA TYR A 307 9.54 2.08 19.42
C TYR A 307 9.00 1.00 18.51
N ARG A 308 9.52 0.94 17.28
CA ARG A 308 9.10 -0.07 16.31
C ARG A 308 10.29 -0.93 15.92
N GLU A 309 10.13 -2.24 16.04
CA GLU A 309 11.13 -3.17 15.51
C GLU A 309 11.12 -3.15 13.98
N PRO A 310 12.29 -3.11 13.31
CA PRO A 310 12.37 -3.37 11.88
C PRO A 310 11.88 -4.78 11.57
N SER A 311 10.89 -4.89 10.68
CA SER A 311 10.37 -6.17 10.23
C SER A 311 9.66 -6.01 8.91
N PHE A 312 9.83 -6.99 8.03
CA PHE A 312 9.07 -7.12 6.80
C PHE A 312 8.10 -8.29 6.96
N LEU A 313 6.80 -8.00 6.99
CA LEU A 313 5.75 -9.00 7.24
C LEU A 313 4.76 -9.03 6.08
N LEU A 314 4.96 -9.96 5.15
CA LEU A 314 4.03 -10.20 4.04
C LEU A 314 2.64 -10.54 4.57
N PHE A 315 1.63 -9.90 3.98
CA PHE A 315 0.23 -10.18 4.31
C PHE A 315 -0.20 -11.51 3.70
N PRO A 316 -0.88 -12.40 4.45
CA PRO A 316 -1.44 -13.64 3.92
C PRO A 316 -2.74 -13.33 3.16
N CYS A 317 -2.66 -13.43 1.83
CA CYS A 317 -3.79 -13.30 0.91
C CYS A 317 -4.55 -14.62 0.75
#